data_AF-A0A7J3ADZ9-F1
#
_entry.id   AF-A0A7J3ADZ9-F1
#
_cell.length_a   1.000
_cell.length_b   1.000
_cell.length_c   1.000
_cell.angle_alpha   90.00
_cell.angle_beta   90.00
_cell.angle_gamma   90.00
#
_symmetry.space_group_name_H-M   'P 1'
#
loop_
_entity.id
_entity.type
_entity.pdbx_description
1 polymer ?
#
loop_
_entity_poly.entity_id
_entity_poly.type
_entity_poly.pdbx_seq_one_letter_code
_entity_poly.pdbx_strand_id
1 'polypeptide(L)'
;MEAKVGELTPQSRSVNVTAKVVSKSEIREIPMGKDGSPHKVCDALVGDETGSIYLTLWDDNIQKVNENDTVRLENGYVTLFKGNMRLNIGKYGKLEMAKEPFEGEVNTENNVSSKTYEQQRRPFRRSGGYGGRRGGGGFRDRRSGGYRDRSRSY
;
A
#
# COMPACT_ATOMS: atom_id res chain seq x y z
N MET A 1 12.33 -14.50 -6.58
CA MET A 1 11.92 -15.92 -6.47
C MET A 1 10.78 -16.12 -7.43
N GLU A 2 10.83 -17.12 -8.31
CA GLU A 2 9.68 -17.44 -9.19
C GLU A 2 8.53 -18.01 -8.35
N ALA A 3 7.31 -17.54 -8.60
CA ALA A 3 6.11 -17.94 -7.89
C ALA A 3 4.92 -18.08 -8.84
N LYS A 4 4.04 -19.03 -8.53
CA LYS A 4 2.77 -19.23 -9.22
C LYS A 4 1.66 -18.37 -8.61
N VAL A 5 0.71 -17.92 -9.43
CA VAL A 5 -0.31 -16.94 -9.00
C VAL A 5 -1.20 -17.49 -7.88
N GLY A 6 -1.59 -18.76 -7.98
CA GLY A 6 -2.45 -19.45 -7.01
C GLY A 6 -1.81 -19.63 -5.62
N GLU A 7 -0.48 -19.57 -5.53
CA GLU A 7 0.28 -19.76 -4.30
C GLU A 7 0.61 -18.44 -3.58
N LEU A 8 0.27 -17.30 -4.18
CA LEU A 8 0.52 -16.00 -3.58
C LEU A 8 -0.26 -15.84 -2.27
N THR A 9 0.42 -15.25 -1.29
CA THR A 9 -0.13 -14.96 0.04
C THR A 9 0.01 -13.46 0.34
N PRO A 10 -0.70 -12.93 1.34
CA PRO A 10 -0.52 -11.55 1.76
C PRO A 10 0.91 -11.21 2.26
N GLN A 11 1.73 -12.22 2.55
CA GLN A 11 3.13 -12.04 2.96
C GLN A 11 4.13 -12.13 1.80
N SER A 12 3.68 -12.51 0.60
CA SER A 12 4.54 -12.68 -0.57
C SER A 12 5.18 -11.36 -0.98
N ARG A 13 6.52 -11.35 -1.02
CA ARG A 13 7.37 -10.22 -1.41
C ARG A 13 8.53 -10.70 -2.26
N SER A 14 9.05 -9.82 -3.12
CA SER A 14 10.16 -10.12 -4.03
C SER A 14 9.92 -11.37 -4.89
N VAL A 15 8.68 -11.51 -5.34
CA VAL A 15 8.24 -12.59 -6.23
C VAL A 15 8.37 -12.17 -7.69
N ASN A 16 8.71 -13.12 -8.53
CA ASN A 16 8.65 -13.01 -9.97
C ASN A 16 7.48 -13.87 -10.43
N VAL A 17 6.65 -13.33 -11.31
CA VAL A 17 5.43 -13.97 -11.78
C VAL A 17 5.34 -13.76 -13.29
N THR A 18 5.11 -14.84 -14.03
CA THR A 18 4.72 -14.77 -15.44
C THR A 18 3.24 -15.10 -15.52
N ALA A 19 2.45 -14.19 -16.08
CA ALA A 19 0.99 -14.32 -16.10
C ALA A 19 0.41 -13.69 -17.38
N LYS A 20 -0.71 -14.24 -17.84
CA LYS A 20 -1.50 -13.67 -18.93
C LYS A 20 -2.51 -12.67 -18.38
N VAL A 21 -2.67 -11.57 -19.11
CA VAL A 21 -3.65 -10.53 -18.80
C VAL A 21 -5.00 -10.96 -19.35
N VAL A 22 -5.98 -11.09 -18.47
CA VAL A 22 -7.34 -11.50 -18.81
C VAL A 22 -8.20 -10.29 -19.14
N SER A 23 -8.12 -9.24 -18.31
CA SER A 23 -8.92 -8.02 -18.50
C SER A 23 -8.31 -6.81 -17.79
N LYS A 24 -8.71 -5.61 -18.21
CA LYS A 24 -8.31 -4.34 -17.55
C LYS A 24 -9.53 -3.55 -17.09
N SER A 25 -9.45 -2.98 -15.90
CA SER A 25 -10.46 -2.05 -15.40
C SER A 25 -10.35 -0.69 -16.08
N GLU A 26 -11.38 0.14 -15.91
CA GLU A 26 -11.30 1.56 -16.23
C GLU A 26 -10.15 2.24 -15.48
N ILE A 27 -9.53 3.23 -16.14
CA ILE A 27 -8.47 4.04 -15.56
C ILE A 27 -9.10 5.05 -14.61
N ARG A 28 -8.61 5.08 -13.38
CA ARG A 28 -9.01 6.04 -12.35
C ARG A 28 -7.87 7.03 -12.12
N GLU A 29 -8.23 8.29 -11.91
CA GLU A 29 -7.27 9.32 -11.50
C GLU A 29 -7.25 9.44 -9.98
N ILE A 30 -6.06 9.38 -9.41
CA ILE A 30 -5.83 9.60 -7.98
C ILE A 30 -5.36 11.05 -7.81
N PRO A 31 -6.11 11.87 -7.05
CA PRO A 31 -5.75 13.26 -6.80
C PRO A 31 -4.41 13.33 -6.07
N MET A 32 -3.61 14.33 -6.43
CA MET A 32 -2.18 14.22 -6.25
C MET A 32 -1.64 14.75 -4.90
N GLY A 33 -0.43 14.30 -4.57
CA GLY A 33 0.40 14.83 -3.48
C GLY A 33 0.98 16.22 -3.81
N LYS A 34 2.01 16.68 -3.09
CA LYS A 34 2.46 18.10 -3.12
C LYS A 34 2.93 18.68 -4.48
N ASP A 35 3.10 17.87 -5.53
CA ASP A 35 3.82 18.23 -6.77
C ASP A 35 2.93 18.58 -7.99
N GLY A 36 1.61 18.56 -7.87
CA GLY A 36 0.72 19.20 -8.87
C GLY A 36 0.18 18.34 -10.01
N SER A 37 0.64 17.10 -10.25
CA SER A 37 0.12 16.20 -11.32
C SER A 37 -0.62 14.93 -10.83
N PRO A 38 -1.86 14.65 -11.28
CA PRO A 38 -2.61 13.44 -10.89
C PRO A 38 -1.93 12.15 -11.36
N HIS A 39 -2.01 11.10 -10.55
CA HIS A 39 -1.55 9.76 -10.93
C HIS A 39 -2.70 8.94 -11.51
N LYS A 40 -2.40 8.06 -12.46
CA LYS A 40 -3.38 7.15 -13.05
C LYS A 40 -3.20 5.76 -12.47
N VAL A 41 -4.31 5.10 -12.17
CA VAL A 41 -4.32 3.73 -11.67
C VAL A 41 -5.38 2.89 -12.37
N CYS A 42 -5.02 1.66 -12.72
CA CYS A 42 -5.91 0.65 -13.31
C CYS A 42 -5.62 -0.69 -12.63
N ASP A 43 -6.66 -1.50 -12.39
CA ASP A 43 -6.49 -2.88 -11.94
C ASP A 43 -6.62 -3.81 -13.15
N ALA A 44 -5.63 -4.65 -13.39
CA ALA A 44 -5.66 -5.69 -14.43
C ALA A 44 -5.84 -7.06 -13.77
N LEU A 45 -6.78 -7.87 -14.26
CA LEU A 45 -6.85 -9.27 -13.86
C LEU A 45 -5.77 -10.03 -14.63
N VAL A 46 -4.81 -10.61 -13.91
CA VAL A 46 -3.74 -11.42 -14.48
C VAL A 46 -3.77 -12.81 -13.86
N GLY A 47 -3.36 -13.83 -14.58
CA GLY A 47 -3.29 -15.17 -14.03
C GLY A 47 -2.47 -16.16 -14.84
N ASP A 48 -2.29 -17.33 -14.25
CA ASP A 48 -1.66 -18.50 -14.85
C ASP A 48 -2.57 -19.72 -14.66
N GLU A 49 -2.07 -20.93 -14.90
CA GLU A 49 -2.84 -22.16 -14.74
C GLU A 49 -3.25 -22.45 -13.28
N THR A 50 -2.59 -21.80 -12.32
CA THR A 50 -2.80 -22.05 -10.89
C THR A 50 -3.80 -21.08 -10.26
N GLY A 51 -4.00 -19.90 -10.84
CA GLY A 51 -4.99 -18.93 -10.37
C GLY A 51 -4.90 -17.56 -11.03
N SER A 52 -5.71 -16.64 -10.53
CA SER A 52 -5.75 -15.24 -10.99
C SER A 52 -5.69 -14.25 -9.84
N ILE A 53 -5.13 -13.07 -10.09
CA ILE A 53 -4.99 -11.98 -9.12
C ILE A 53 -5.12 -10.63 -9.81
N TYR A 54 -5.66 -9.64 -9.12
CA TYR A 54 -5.60 -8.25 -9.61
C TYR A 54 -4.19 -7.67 -9.40
N LEU A 55 -3.59 -7.25 -10.51
CA LEU A 55 -2.37 -6.44 -10.58
C LEU A 55 -2.75 -4.97 -10.67
N THR A 56 -2.23 -4.15 -9.74
CA THR A 56 -2.44 -2.70 -9.78
C THR A 56 -1.34 -2.04 -10.64
N LEU A 57 -1.76 -1.42 -11.74
CA LEU A 57 -0.93 -0.72 -12.70
C LEU A 57 -1.00 0.79 -12.47
N TRP A 58 0.16 1.43 -12.42
CA TRP A 58 0.30 2.87 -12.25
C TRP A 58 0.90 3.52 -13.48
N ASP A 59 0.38 4.71 -13.82
CA ASP A 59 0.91 5.62 -14.83
C ASP A 59 1.30 4.91 -16.13
N ASP A 60 2.57 4.99 -16.54
CA ASP A 60 3.06 4.44 -17.82
C ASP A 60 2.89 2.92 -17.94
N ASN A 61 2.85 2.19 -16.82
CA ASN A 61 2.66 0.74 -16.84
C ASN A 61 1.26 0.35 -17.32
N ILE A 62 0.28 1.27 -17.26
CA ILE A 62 -1.06 1.05 -17.80
C ILE A 62 -1.02 0.86 -19.31
N GLN A 63 -0.13 1.58 -20.01
CA GLN A 63 -0.04 1.55 -21.48
C GLN A 63 0.84 0.42 -22.01
N LYS A 64 1.73 -0.13 -21.18
CA LYS A 64 2.64 -1.22 -21.55
C LYS A 64 1.97 -2.59 -21.66
N VAL A 65 0.72 -2.70 -21.22
CA VAL A 65 0.04 -3.98 -21.03
C VAL A 65 -1.35 -3.90 -21.63
N ASN A 66 -1.70 -4.85 -22.48
CA ASN A 66 -3.03 -5.01 -23.07
C ASN A 66 -3.66 -6.33 -22.65
N GLU A 67 -4.95 -6.48 -22.91
CA GLU A 67 -5.65 -7.74 -22.72
C GLU A 67 -5.07 -8.81 -23.65
N ASN A 68 -4.99 -10.05 -23.15
CA ASN A 68 -4.35 -11.20 -23.79
C ASN A 68 -2.82 -11.19 -23.85
N ASP A 69 -2.16 -10.11 -23.42
CA ASP A 69 -0.71 -10.08 -23.32
C ASP A 69 -0.21 -11.04 -22.24
N THR A 70 0.96 -11.64 -22.48
CA THR A 70 1.69 -12.35 -21.43
C THR A 70 2.77 -11.44 -20.88
N VAL A 71 2.71 -11.17 -19.58
CA VAL A 71 3.63 -10.27 -18.89
C VAL A 71 4.47 -11.03 -17.88
N ARG A 72 5.72 -10.58 -17.74
CA ARG A 72 6.64 -11.00 -16.68
C ARG A 72 6.79 -9.83 -15.71
N LEU A 73 6.35 -10.07 -14.48
CA LEU A 73 6.54 -9.15 -13.37
C LEU A 73 7.72 -9.64 -12.54
N GLU A 74 8.69 -8.75 -12.32
CA GLU A 74 9.86 -9.02 -11.48
C GLU A 74 9.83 -8.21 -10.20
N ASN A 75 10.24 -8.83 -9.09
CA ASN A 75 10.28 -8.22 -7.77
C ASN A 75 8.95 -7.57 -7.35
N GLY A 76 7.86 -8.31 -7.54
CA GLY A 76 6.52 -7.96 -7.08
C GLY A 76 6.28 -8.20 -5.61
N TYR A 77 5.19 -7.66 -5.12
CA TYR A 77 4.71 -7.88 -3.76
C TYR A 77 3.19 -7.85 -3.69
N VAL A 78 2.65 -8.57 -2.71
CA VAL A 78 1.22 -8.59 -2.42
C VAL A 78 0.91 -7.61 -1.31
N THR A 79 -0.19 -6.86 -1.46
CA THR A 79 -0.79 -6.04 -0.41
C THR A 79 -2.26 -6.40 -0.21
N LEU A 80 -2.83 -5.95 0.90
CA LEU A 80 -4.26 -6.04 1.15
C LEU A 80 -4.92 -4.68 0.94
N PHE A 81 -5.74 -4.56 -0.10
CA PHE A 81 -6.60 -3.42 -0.33
C PHE A 81 -8.02 -3.75 0.12
N LYS A 82 -8.50 -3.08 1.18
CA LYS A 82 -9.82 -3.35 1.80
C LYS A 82 -10.03 -4.84 2.14
N GLY A 83 -8.98 -5.50 2.63
CA GLY A 83 -9.00 -6.93 2.99
C GLY A 83 -8.74 -7.90 1.84
N ASN A 84 -8.68 -7.42 0.60
CA ASN A 84 -8.48 -8.26 -0.59
C ASN A 84 -7.05 -8.15 -1.12
N MET A 85 -6.50 -9.25 -1.64
CA MET A 85 -5.13 -9.25 -2.18
C MET A 85 -5.01 -8.42 -3.46
N ARG A 86 -3.87 -7.73 -3.60
CA ARG A 86 -3.45 -7.00 -4.80
C ARG A 86 -1.97 -7.24 -5.06
N LEU A 87 -1.64 -7.66 -6.27
CA LEU A 87 -0.26 -7.72 -6.76
C LEU A 87 0.19 -6.33 -7.18
N ASN A 88 1.41 -5.96 -6.81
CA ASN A 88 2.00 -4.66 -7.10
C ASN A 88 3.45 -4.83 -7.58
N ILE A 89 3.93 -3.90 -8.40
CA ILE A 89 5.33 -3.85 -8.84
C ILE A 89 6.16 -3.22 -7.72
N GLY A 90 7.20 -3.91 -7.25
CA GLY A 90 8.08 -3.40 -6.19
C GLY A 90 8.89 -2.17 -6.61
N LYS A 91 9.53 -1.50 -5.64
CA LYS A 91 10.37 -0.31 -5.88
C LYS A 91 11.48 -0.53 -6.92
N TYR A 92 12.06 -1.73 -6.94
CA TYR A 92 13.06 -2.16 -7.92
C TYR A 92 12.49 -3.22 -8.88
N GLY A 93 11.16 -3.30 -8.96
CA GLY A 93 10.46 -4.24 -9.81
C GLY A 93 10.27 -3.70 -11.21
N LYS A 94 10.01 -4.63 -12.12
CA LYS A 94 9.78 -4.34 -13.53
C LYS A 94 8.58 -5.12 -14.02
N LEU A 95 7.92 -4.56 -15.02
CA LEU A 95 6.86 -5.22 -15.76
C LEU A 95 7.22 -5.14 -17.23
N GLU A 96 7.42 -6.31 -17.84
CA GLU A 96 7.84 -6.44 -19.23
C GLU A 96 7.00 -7.51 -19.93
N MET A 97 6.95 -7.47 -21.26
CA MET A 97 6.36 -8.56 -22.04
C MET A 97 7.20 -9.82 -21.85
N ALA A 98 6.54 -10.95 -21.62
CA ALA A 98 7.23 -12.23 -21.53
C ALA A 98 7.82 -12.60 -22.90
N LYS A 99 9.01 -13.20 -22.90
CA LYS A 99 9.65 -13.71 -24.13
C LYS A 99 8.87 -14.87 -24.74
N GLU A 100 8.28 -15.69 -23.86
CA GLU A 100 7.46 -16.83 -24.23
C GLU A 100 6.00 -16.51 -23.88
N PRO A 101 5.08 -16.57 -24.86
CA PRO A 101 3.67 -16.36 -24.59
C PRO A 101 3.12 -17.50 -23.73
N PHE A 102 2.19 -17.17 -22.84
CA PHE A 102 1.45 -18.17 -22.07
C PHE A 102 0.36 -18.77 -22.96
N GLU A 103 0.55 -20.03 -23.34
CA GLU A 103 -0.38 -20.78 -24.22
C GLU A 103 -1.51 -21.49 -23.45
N GLY A 104 -1.43 -21.50 -22.12
CA GLY A 104 -2.42 -22.16 -21.27
C GLY A 104 -3.73 -21.38 -21.09
N GLU A 105 -4.69 -22.04 -20.47
CA GLU A 105 -5.89 -21.38 -19.96
C GLU A 105 -5.63 -20.81 -18.56
N VAL A 106 -6.02 -19.55 -18.35
CA VAL A 106 -5.89 -18.90 -17.04
C VAL A 106 -6.98 -19.43 -16.12
N ASN A 107 -6.59 -19.91 -14.94
CA ASN A 107 -7.55 -20.34 -13.93
C ASN A 107 -8.19 -19.12 -13.25
N THR A 108 -9.25 -18.62 -13.87
CA THR A 108 -10.04 -17.48 -13.34
C THR A 108 -10.95 -17.88 -12.18
N GLU A 109 -11.26 -19.16 -12.03
CA GLU A 109 -12.04 -19.69 -10.90
C GLU A 109 -11.28 -19.54 -9.58
N ASN A 110 -9.98 -19.81 -9.56
CA ASN A 110 -9.12 -19.56 -8.40
C ASN A 110 -8.60 -18.12 -8.38
N ASN A 111 -9.51 -17.16 -8.22
CA ASN A 111 -9.13 -15.77 -8.02
C ASN A 111 -8.67 -15.51 -6.57
N VAL A 112 -7.35 -15.48 -6.35
CA VAL A 112 -6.78 -15.27 -5.01
C VAL A 112 -7.02 -13.86 -4.46
N SER A 113 -7.39 -12.90 -5.31
CA SER A 113 -7.73 -11.54 -4.87
C SER A 113 -9.09 -11.46 -4.18
N SER A 114 -10.00 -12.40 -4.43
CA SER A 114 -11.32 -12.47 -3.80
C SER A 114 -11.28 -13.01 -2.37
N LYS A 115 -10.14 -13.58 -1.95
CA LYS A 115 -9.94 -14.06 -0.57
C LYS A 115 -9.88 -12.84 0.35
N THR A 116 -10.82 -12.76 1.28
CA THR A 116 -10.85 -11.71 2.31
C THR A 116 -9.97 -12.11 3.48
N TYR A 117 -9.04 -11.25 3.85
CA TYR A 117 -8.18 -11.41 5.00
C TYR A 117 -8.52 -10.35 6.06
N GLU A 118 -8.66 -10.78 7.30
CA GLU A 118 -8.80 -9.86 8.43
C GLU A 118 -7.51 -9.03 8.56
N GLN A 119 -7.59 -7.74 8.25
CA GLN A 119 -6.55 -6.83 8.71
C GLN A 119 -6.68 -6.76 10.22
N GLN A 120 -5.77 -7.42 10.94
CA GLN A 120 -5.56 -7.11 12.35
C GLN A 120 -5.27 -5.62 12.43
N ARG A 121 -6.28 -4.83 12.80
CA ARG A 121 -6.12 -3.43 13.17
C ARG A 121 -5.09 -3.48 14.29
N ARG A 122 -3.87 -3.03 14.02
CA ARG A 122 -2.88 -2.84 15.08
C ARG A 122 -3.61 -2.04 16.15
N PRO A 123 -3.83 -2.58 17.36
CA PRO A 123 -4.54 -1.84 18.38
C PRO A 123 -3.80 -0.52 18.51
N PHE A 124 -4.54 0.58 18.37
CA PHE A 124 -4.01 1.92 18.60
C PHE A 124 -3.26 1.84 19.92
N ARG A 125 -1.92 1.89 19.88
CA ARG A 125 -1.15 2.10 21.08
C ARG A 125 -1.48 3.52 21.49
N ARG A 126 -2.52 3.64 22.32
CA ARG A 126 -2.72 4.79 23.19
C ARG A 126 -1.45 4.84 24.01
N SER A 127 -0.48 5.63 23.55
CA SER A 127 0.71 5.98 24.31
C SER A 127 0.22 6.81 25.49
N GLY A 128 -0.23 6.11 26.53
CA GLY A 128 -0.49 6.63 27.85
C GLY A 128 0.47 5.92 28.78
N GLY A 129 1.47 6.64 29.26
CA GLY A 129 2.36 6.13 30.31
C GLY A 129 3.79 6.65 30.27
N TYR A 130 3.99 7.96 30.39
CA TYR A 130 5.18 8.43 31.11
C TYR A 130 4.76 8.75 32.53
N GLY A 131 4.93 7.73 33.38
CA GLY A 131 4.93 7.86 34.82
C GLY A 131 6.05 8.78 35.29
N GLY A 132 5.83 9.34 36.48
CA GLY A 132 6.66 10.38 37.05
C GLY A 132 8.03 9.96 37.58
N ARG A 133 8.68 10.99 38.12
CA ARG A 133 9.88 11.08 38.97
C ARG A 133 11.25 10.99 38.26
N ARG A 134 11.93 12.14 38.21
CA ARG A 134 13.23 12.39 38.89
C ARG A 134 13.69 13.85 38.75
N GLY A 135 14.16 14.42 39.87
CA GLY A 135 14.98 15.64 39.98
C GLY A 135 14.18 16.95 40.02
N GLY A 136 14.15 17.77 41.07
CA GLY A 136 15.19 18.07 42.06
C GLY A 136 15.88 19.39 41.68
N GLY A 137 15.42 20.51 42.23
CA GLY A 137 16.06 21.80 41.97
C GLY A 137 15.35 23.03 42.56
N GLY A 138 15.70 23.37 43.80
CA GLY A 138 15.95 24.77 44.19
C GLY A 138 14.77 25.64 44.64
N PHE A 139 14.53 25.66 45.95
CA PHE A 139 14.09 26.87 46.64
C PHE A 139 15.18 27.95 46.50
N ARG A 140 14.84 29.14 45.97
CA ARG A 140 15.41 30.43 46.41
C ARG A 140 14.39 31.55 46.21
N ASP A 141 13.98 32.06 47.35
CA ASP A 141 13.45 33.36 47.73
C ASP A 141 13.33 34.47 46.66
N ARG A 142 12.18 35.16 46.68
CA ARG A 142 12.12 36.62 46.91
C ARG A 142 10.70 37.05 47.27
N ARG A 143 10.50 37.34 48.56
CA ARG A 143 9.51 38.31 49.04
C ARG A 143 10.00 39.72 48.70
N SER A 144 9.10 40.58 48.23
CA SER A 144 9.06 42.05 48.41
C SER A 144 8.26 42.64 47.25
N GLY A 145 6.94 42.78 47.39
CA GLY A 145 6.31 44.08 47.70
C GLY A 145 5.37 44.39 46.52
N GLY A 146 4.07 44.59 46.67
CA GLY A 146 3.39 45.37 47.68
C GLY A 146 3.00 46.72 47.06
N TYR A 147 1.98 46.76 46.21
CA TYR A 147 1.26 48.00 45.90
C TYR A 147 -0.24 47.78 46.01
N ARG A 148 -0.79 48.51 46.98
CA ARG A 148 -2.21 48.63 47.32
C ARG A 148 -2.91 49.58 46.34
N ASP A 149 -4.15 49.21 46.09
CA ASP A 149 -5.31 50.04 45.72
C ASP A 149 -5.34 51.44 46.38
N ARG A 150 -5.64 52.51 45.60
CA ARG A 150 -6.79 53.42 45.82
C ARG A 150 -6.76 54.74 45.03
N SER A 151 -7.87 54.95 44.30
CA SER A 151 -8.67 56.19 44.12
C SER A 151 -8.04 57.51 43.63
N ARG A 152 -8.64 58.10 42.58
CA ARG A 152 -9.54 59.26 42.71
C ARG A 152 -10.21 59.64 41.38
N SER A 153 -11.53 59.70 41.41
CA SER A 153 -12.34 60.61 40.60
C SER A 153 -12.10 62.05 41.04
N TYR A 154 -12.07 62.98 40.10
CA TYR A 154 -12.93 64.16 40.04
C TYR A 154 -12.86 64.74 38.62
#